data_AF-A0A1J5DT11-F1
#
_entry.id   AF-A0A1J5DT11-F1
#
_cell.length_a   1.000
_cell.length_b   1.000
_cell.length_c   1.000
_cell.angle_alpha   90.00
_cell.angle_beta   90.00
_cell.angle_gamma   90.00
#
_symmetry.space_group_name_H-M   'P 1'
#
loop_
_entity.id
_entity.type
_entity.pdbx_description
1 polymer ?
#
loop_
_entity_poly.entity_id
_entity_poly.type
_entity_poly.pdbx_seq_one_letter_code
_entity_poly.pdbx_strand_id
1 'polypeptide(L)'
;MRTALGVSLCCWVLPLMILGCGSVPLLPIERAVQGARAVGRNSVTAGLNAVDDSAPFQLRLRYNPVTQQGCDCPEFEVFFRGGWHRVFIRGSDEVVLTLKARAQRLSGVDQSVVVIGSPTAAKKSETVTGQEFEVFELESLP
;
A
#
# COMPACT_ATOMS: atom_id res chain seq x y z
N MET A 1 -32.26 -55.89 6.34
CA MET A 1 -32.66 -56.38 7.67
C MET A 1 -32.81 -55.17 8.58
N ARG A 2 -34.00 -55.01 9.18
CA ARG A 2 -34.39 -53.95 10.11
C ARG A 2 -34.22 -54.47 11.54
N THR A 3 -33.67 -53.66 12.44
CA THR A 3 -33.86 -53.72 13.91
C THR A 3 -33.62 -52.30 14.45
N ALA A 4 -34.69 -51.53 14.69
CA ALA A 4 -35.37 -51.32 15.99
C ALA A 4 -34.53 -50.44 16.95
N LEU A 5 -34.77 -49.12 17.08
CA LEU A 5 -35.75 -48.47 17.96
C LEU A 5 -35.63 -48.86 19.44
N GLY A 6 -35.05 -47.96 20.22
CA GLY A 6 -35.11 -47.91 21.68
C GLY A 6 -35.16 -46.44 22.13
N VAL A 7 -36.39 -45.95 22.32
CA VAL A 7 -36.78 -44.62 22.81
C VAL A 7 -36.98 -44.70 24.33
N SER A 8 -36.98 -43.52 24.99
CA SER A 8 -37.57 -43.22 26.30
C SER A 8 -36.71 -43.53 27.53
N LEU A 9 -36.66 -42.71 28.58
CA LEU A 9 -37.21 -41.38 28.88
C LEU A 9 -36.61 -40.97 30.24
N CYS A 10 -36.58 -39.67 30.53
CA CYS A 10 -36.64 -39.08 31.88
C CYS A 10 -35.51 -39.39 32.87
N CYS A 11 -34.64 -38.40 33.06
CA CYS A 11 -34.53 -37.63 34.30
C CYS A 11 -33.64 -36.42 33.99
N TRP A 12 -34.22 -35.26 33.66
CA TRP A 12 -34.37 -34.17 34.63
C TRP A 12 -33.20 -34.09 35.60
N VAL A 13 -32.27 -33.17 35.36
CA VAL A 13 -31.90 -32.08 36.28
C VAL A 13 -30.99 -31.10 35.50
N LEU A 14 -31.56 -29.95 35.12
CA LEU A 14 -30.81 -28.68 35.04
C LEU A 14 -30.75 -28.12 36.47
N PRO A 15 -29.61 -27.57 36.90
CA PRO A 15 -29.47 -26.11 36.87
C PRO A 15 -28.10 -25.68 36.32
N LEU A 16 -28.04 -24.73 35.39
CA LEU A 16 -27.82 -23.31 35.68
C LEU A 16 -26.65 -23.03 36.65
N MET A 17 -25.44 -22.97 36.10
CA MET A 17 -24.27 -22.25 36.63
C MET A 17 -23.63 -21.59 35.39
N ILE A 18 -24.07 -20.39 35.00
CA ILE A 18 -23.54 -19.09 35.44
C ILE A 18 -22.00 -19.03 35.33
N LEU A 19 -21.56 -18.44 34.22
CA LEU A 19 -20.51 -17.42 34.10
C LEU A 19 -19.26 -17.61 34.98
N GLY A 20 -18.24 -18.21 34.36
CA GLY A 20 -16.84 -18.05 34.73
C GLY A 20 -16.00 -17.76 33.49
N CYS A 21 -16.43 -16.82 32.65
CA CYS A 21 -15.55 -16.25 31.62
C CYS A 21 -14.49 -15.45 32.39
N GLY A 22 -13.30 -16.02 32.53
CA GLY A 22 -12.14 -15.33 33.12
C GLY A 22 -11.84 -14.10 32.29
N SER A 23 -12.40 -12.97 32.70
CA SER A 23 -12.07 -11.64 32.21
C SER A 23 -10.63 -11.33 32.63
N VAL A 24 -9.70 -11.72 31.77
CA VAL A 24 -8.37 -11.12 31.74
C VAL A 24 -8.59 -9.61 31.61
N PRO A 25 -8.02 -8.76 32.49
CA PRO A 25 -8.14 -7.32 32.35
C PRO A 25 -7.38 -6.91 31.07
N LEU A 26 -8.15 -6.69 30.01
CA LEU A 26 -7.68 -6.13 28.75
C LEU A 26 -7.15 -4.72 29.02
N LEU A 27 -5.84 -4.59 28.87
CA LEU A 27 -5.13 -3.31 28.89
C LEU A 27 -5.80 -2.34 27.89
N PRO A 28 -5.85 -1.02 28.20
CA PRO A 28 -6.60 0.00 27.44
C PRO A 28 -6.20 0.18 25.96
N ILE A 29 -5.24 -0.60 25.46
CA ILE A 29 -4.73 -0.55 24.09
C ILE A 29 -5.69 -1.26 23.11
N GLU A 30 -6.42 -2.30 23.52
CA GLU A 30 -7.23 -3.07 22.57
C GLU A 30 -8.57 -2.41 22.18
N ARG A 31 -9.14 -1.55 23.03
CA ARG A 31 -10.31 -0.73 22.64
C ARG A 31 -9.98 0.31 21.57
N ALA A 32 -8.73 0.79 21.52
CA ALA A 32 -8.30 1.72 20.49
C ALA A 32 -8.23 1.06 19.10
N VAL A 33 -7.89 -0.24 19.05
CA VAL A 33 -7.70 -0.97 17.79
C VAL A 33 -9.05 -1.35 17.13
N GLN A 34 -10.09 -1.64 17.91
CA GLN A 34 -11.42 -1.92 17.35
C GLN A 34 -12.16 -0.66 16.87
N GLY A 35 -12.00 0.48 17.56
CA GLY A 35 -12.53 1.77 17.10
C GLY A 35 -11.86 2.28 15.82
N ALA A 36 -10.55 2.03 15.66
CA ALA A 36 -9.79 2.45 14.48
C ALA A 36 -10.12 1.65 13.21
N ARG A 37 -10.49 0.37 13.33
CA ARG A 37 -10.84 -0.46 12.15
C ARG A 37 -12.19 -0.10 11.52
N ALA A 38 -13.13 0.45 12.29
CA ALA A 38 -14.43 0.88 11.77
C ALA A 38 -14.39 2.29 11.15
N VAL A 39 -13.50 3.16 11.61
CA VAL A 39 -13.37 4.56 11.12
C VAL A 39 -12.32 4.70 10.01
N GLY A 40 -11.44 3.71 9.81
CA GLY A 40 -10.22 3.87 9.01
C GLY A 40 -10.32 3.65 7.49
N ARG A 41 -11.44 3.17 6.91
CA ARG A 41 -11.49 2.93 5.45
C ARG A 41 -11.94 4.12 4.62
N ASN A 42 -12.87 4.93 5.14
CA ASN A 42 -13.36 6.11 4.40
C ASN A 42 -12.58 7.39 4.73
N SER A 43 -11.99 7.45 5.92
CA SER A 43 -11.24 8.62 6.40
C SER A 43 -9.82 8.69 5.82
N VAL A 44 -9.21 7.54 5.53
CA VAL A 44 -7.87 7.49 4.91
C VAL A 44 -7.93 7.93 3.44
N THR A 45 -9.03 7.66 2.74
CA THR A 45 -9.24 8.14 1.37
C THR A 45 -9.43 9.65 1.30
N ALA A 46 -10.10 10.25 2.30
CA ALA A 46 -10.24 11.69 2.41
C ALA A 46 -8.92 12.38 2.80
N GLY A 47 -8.12 11.77 3.68
CA GLY A 47 -6.78 12.25 4.03
C GLY A 47 -5.77 12.18 2.89
N LEU A 48 -5.88 11.18 2.00
CA LEU A 48 -5.02 11.04 0.81
C LEU A 48 -5.33 12.06 -0.30
N ASN A 49 -6.56 12.58 -0.35
CA ASN A 49 -7.00 13.58 -1.34
C ASN A 49 -6.83 15.03 -0.85
N ALA A 50 -6.46 15.23 0.41
CA ALA A 50 -6.33 16.56 1.03
C ALA A 50 -4.87 16.97 1.29
N VAL A 51 -3.90 16.21 0.78
CA VAL A 51 -2.50 16.57 0.89
C VAL A 51 -2.17 17.54 -0.23
N ASP A 52 -2.06 18.80 0.18
CA ASP A 52 -1.59 19.97 -0.57
C ASP A 52 -0.55 19.60 -1.65
N ASP A 53 -0.85 19.90 -2.92
CA ASP A 53 -0.02 19.61 -4.11
C ASP A 53 1.33 20.39 -4.14
N SER A 54 1.74 20.98 -3.01
CA SER A 54 2.74 22.04 -2.95
C SER A 54 4.02 21.69 -2.17
N ALA A 55 4.06 20.57 -1.44
CA ALA A 55 5.22 20.18 -0.64
C ALA A 55 5.84 18.85 -1.12
N PRO A 56 7.18 18.73 -1.16
CA PRO A 56 7.83 17.48 -1.48
C PRO A 56 7.55 16.40 -0.42
N PHE A 57 7.21 15.21 -0.88
CA PHE A 57 6.96 14.05 -0.04
C PHE A 57 8.16 13.10 -0.05
N GLN A 58 8.40 12.45 1.08
CA GLN A 58 9.24 11.26 1.13
C GLN A 58 8.45 10.07 0.56
N LEU A 59 8.83 9.61 -0.62
CA LEU A 59 8.15 8.55 -1.34
C LEU A 59 9.09 7.39 -1.63
N ARG A 60 8.52 6.20 -1.81
CA ARG A 60 9.26 5.02 -2.21
C ARG A 60 9.33 4.95 -3.73
N LEU A 61 10.51 4.73 -4.27
CA LEU A 61 10.76 4.59 -5.69
C LEU A 61 11.49 3.27 -5.96
N ARG A 62 11.08 2.54 -6.99
CA ARG A 62 11.75 1.32 -7.44
C ARG A 62 12.11 1.40 -8.91
N TYR A 63 13.20 0.73 -9.27
CA TYR A 63 13.60 0.56 -10.66
C TYR A 63 12.87 -0.65 -11.26
N ASN A 64 12.16 -0.44 -12.35
CA ASN A 64 11.46 -1.47 -13.10
C ASN A 64 11.83 -1.30 -14.60
N PRO A 65 12.95 -1.90 -15.05
CA PRO A 65 13.45 -1.70 -16.40
C PRO A 65 12.43 -2.13 -17.44
N VAL A 66 12.37 -1.38 -18.53
CA VAL A 66 11.53 -1.72 -19.68
C VAL A 66 12.20 -2.85 -20.45
N THR A 67 11.55 -4.01 -20.55
CA THR A 67 12.07 -5.18 -21.26
C THR A 67 11.79 -5.14 -22.77
N GLN A 68 10.94 -4.22 -23.23
CA GLN A 68 10.59 -4.07 -24.64
C GLN A 68 11.53 -3.08 -25.32
N GLN A 69 12.25 -3.59 -26.32
CA GLN A 69 13.18 -2.79 -27.10
C GLN A 69 12.40 -1.83 -28.01
N GLY A 70 12.66 -0.52 -27.88
CA GLY A 70 12.04 0.52 -28.70
C GLY A 70 10.81 1.22 -28.09
N CYS A 71 10.44 0.95 -26.84
CA CYS A 71 9.41 1.73 -26.13
C CYS A 71 10.08 2.78 -25.24
N ASP A 72 9.68 4.05 -25.38
CA ASP A 72 10.17 5.18 -24.58
C ASP A 72 9.52 5.22 -23.19
N CYS A 73 9.23 4.05 -22.63
CA CYS A 73 8.47 3.92 -21.40
C CYS A 73 9.34 4.26 -20.18
N PRO A 74 8.76 4.80 -19.10
CA PRO A 74 9.54 5.12 -17.92
C PRO A 74 10.05 3.87 -17.21
N GLU A 75 11.30 3.90 -16.76
CA GLU A 75 11.94 2.78 -16.05
C GLU A 75 11.70 2.80 -14.53
N PHE A 76 10.96 3.79 -14.03
CA PHE A 76 10.77 4.01 -12.60
C PHE A 76 9.31 3.89 -12.21
N GLU A 77 9.09 3.36 -11.01
CA GLU A 77 7.80 3.36 -10.37
C GLU A 77 7.88 4.01 -8.99
N VAL A 78 6.94 4.90 -8.69
CA VAL A 78 6.84 5.60 -7.41
C VAL A 78 5.57 5.14 -6.70
N PHE A 79 5.68 4.89 -5.39
CA PHE A 79 4.55 4.51 -4.56
C PHE A 79 3.85 5.75 -4.01
N PHE A 80 2.71 6.12 -4.60
CA PHE A 80 1.85 7.21 -4.13
C PHE A 80 0.37 6.86 -4.41
N ARG A 81 -0.57 7.57 -3.78
CA ARG A 81 -2.02 7.30 -3.88
C ARG A 81 -2.43 5.83 -3.64
N GLY A 82 -1.65 5.12 -2.81
CA GLY A 82 -1.92 3.73 -2.43
C GLY A 82 -1.49 2.66 -3.45
N GLY A 83 -0.75 3.03 -4.51
CA GLY A 83 -0.29 2.11 -5.55
C GLY A 83 1.11 2.43 -6.07
N TRP A 84 1.65 1.53 -6.91
CA TRP A 84 2.85 1.78 -7.70
C TRP A 84 2.45 2.39 -9.04
N HIS A 85 3.05 3.52 -9.38
CA HIS A 85 2.77 4.27 -10.60
C HIS A 85 4.05 4.40 -11.42
N ARG A 86 4.00 4.02 -12.69
CA ARG A 86 5.14 4.19 -13.61
C ARG A 86 5.22 5.65 -14.06
N VAL A 87 6.37 6.29 -13.86
CA VAL A 87 6.52 7.74 -14.00
C VAL A 87 7.82 8.14 -14.69
N PHE A 88 7.77 9.23 -15.44
CA PHE A 88 9.00 9.91 -15.88
C PHE A 88 9.57 10.74 -14.75
N ILE A 89 10.83 10.51 -14.41
CA ILE A 89 11.54 11.33 -13.43
C ILE A 89 12.04 12.61 -14.11
N ARG A 90 11.76 13.74 -13.48
CA ARG A 90 12.32 15.06 -13.79
C ARG A 90 13.03 15.58 -12.53
N GLY A 91 14.09 16.35 -12.69
CA GLY A 91 14.88 16.91 -11.59
C GLY A 91 16.22 17.42 -12.14
N SER A 92 17.13 17.84 -11.27
CA SER A 92 18.48 18.20 -11.71
C SER A 92 19.23 16.97 -12.24
N ASP A 93 20.06 17.17 -13.27
CA ASP A 93 20.81 16.07 -13.90
C ASP A 93 21.63 15.27 -12.89
N GLU A 94 22.27 15.96 -11.94
CA GLU A 94 23.06 15.33 -10.87
C GLU A 94 22.22 14.37 -10.01
N VAL A 95 21.04 14.82 -9.57
CA VAL A 95 20.17 14.03 -8.69
C VAL A 95 19.57 12.85 -9.44
N VAL A 96 19.13 13.06 -10.69
CA VAL A 96 18.59 12.00 -11.54
C VAL A 96 19.65 10.94 -11.89
N LEU A 97 20.87 11.35 -12.22
CA LEU A 97 21.98 10.43 -12.49
C LEU A 97 22.35 9.62 -11.24
N THR A 98 22.40 10.27 -10.08
CA THR A 98 22.68 9.60 -8.80
C THR A 98 21.59 8.58 -8.46
N LEU A 99 20.32 8.93 -8.67
CA LEU A 99 19.20 8.02 -8.50
C LEU A 99 19.33 6.80 -9.42
N LYS A 100 19.57 7.02 -10.72
CA LYS A 100 19.75 5.92 -11.70
C LYS A 100 20.88 4.99 -11.29
N ALA A 101 22.03 5.53 -10.92
CA ALA A 101 23.17 4.73 -10.48
C ALA A 101 22.87 3.93 -9.20
N ARG A 102 22.14 4.51 -8.24
CA ARG A 102 21.72 3.82 -7.01
C ARG A 102 20.69 2.73 -7.30
N ALA A 103 19.69 3.03 -8.13
CA ALA A 103 18.57 2.15 -8.38
C ALA A 103 18.94 0.95 -9.27
N GLN A 104 19.86 1.13 -10.23
CA GLN A 104 20.41 0.03 -11.03
C GLN A 104 21.15 -1.02 -10.18
N ARG A 105 21.86 -0.58 -9.13
CA ARG A 105 22.51 -1.49 -8.16
C ARG A 105 21.52 -2.24 -7.28
N LEU A 106 20.33 -1.66 -7.12
CA LEU A 106 19.24 -2.20 -6.31
C LEU A 106 18.20 -2.94 -7.17
N SER A 107 18.61 -3.48 -8.32
CA SER A 107 17.69 -4.17 -9.24
C SER A 107 17.22 -5.50 -8.64
N GLY A 108 15.94 -5.58 -8.28
CA GLY A 108 15.30 -6.78 -7.71
C GLY A 108 13.89 -6.53 -7.22
N VAL A 109 13.07 -7.58 -7.17
CA VAL A 109 11.71 -7.52 -6.59
C VAL A 109 11.85 -7.14 -5.11
N ASP A 110 11.15 -6.09 -4.67
CA ASP A 110 11.16 -5.49 -3.32
C ASP A 110 12.28 -4.51 -2.95
N GLN A 111 13.19 -4.18 -3.86
CA GLN A 111 14.18 -3.14 -3.58
C GLN A 111 13.66 -1.75 -4.00
N SER A 112 13.41 -0.89 -3.00
CA SER A 112 12.97 0.49 -3.19
C SER A 112 13.89 1.46 -2.46
N VAL A 113 14.14 2.62 -3.05
CA VAL A 113 14.81 3.76 -2.42
C VAL A 113 13.77 4.78 -1.94
N VAL A 114 14.10 5.51 -0.88
CA VAL A 114 13.32 6.69 -0.48
C VAL A 114 13.84 7.89 -1.26
N VAL A 115 12.93 8.69 -1.79
CA VAL A 115 13.22 9.93 -2.54
C VAL A 115 12.36 11.06 -2.00
N ILE A 116 12.80 12.30 -2.20
CA ILE A 116 12.05 13.50 -1.86
C ILE A 116 11.60 14.16 -3.15
N GLY A 117 10.29 14.30 -3.34
CA GLY A 117 9.72 14.87 -4.56
C GLY A 117 8.20 14.84 -4.58
N SER A 118 7.62 15.21 -5.72
CA SER A 118 6.17 15.34 -5.88
C SER A 118 5.69 14.86 -7.26
N PRO A 119 4.50 14.22 -7.34
CA PRO A 119 3.84 14.02 -8.62
C PRO A 119 3.45 15.38 -9.19
N THR A 120 3.66 15.57 -10.49
CA THR A 120 3.26 16.80 -11.18
C THR A 120 1.94 16.59 -11.92
N ALA A 121 1.28 17.70 -12.29
CA ALA A 121 0.13 17.64 -13.20
C ALA A 121 0.53 17.32 -14.66
N ALA A 122 1.83 17.28 -14.96
CA ALA A 122 2.31 17.00 -16.30
C ALA A 122 2.22 15.51 -16.63
N LYS A 123 1.85 15.23 -17.87
CA LYS A 123 1.90 13.90 -18.46
C LYS A 123 2.81 13.89 -19.66
N LYS A 124 3.44 12.74 -19.92
CA LYS A 124 4.22 12.49 -21.12
C LYS A 124 3.70 11.23 -21.79
N SER A 125 3.40 11.33 -23.07
CA SER A 125 2.94 10.20 -23.89
C SER A 125 4.15 9.45 -24.45
N GLU A 126 4.04 8.13 -24.46
CA GLU A 126 4.96 7.23 -25.13
C GLU A 126 4.75 7.29 -26.64
N THR A 127 5.86 7.37 -27.37
CA THR A 127 5.87 7.54 -28.83
C THR A 127 5.17 6.41 -29.60
N VAL A 128 5.24 5.16 -29.12
CA VAL A 128 4.78 3.97 -29.86
C VAL A 128 3.31 3.65 -29.60
N THR A 129 2.92 3.57 -28.33
CA THR A 129 1.55 3.16 -27.95
C THR A 129 0.61 4.34 -27.75
N GLY A 130 1.14 5.55 -27.61
CA GLY A 130 0.39 6.73 -27.17
C GLY A 130 0.02 6.71 -25.69
N GLN A 131 0.48 5.72 -24.91
CA GLN A 131 0.19 5.62 -23.49
C GLN A 131 0.75 6.83 -22.73
N GLU A 132 -0.08 7.44 -21.88
CA GLU A 132 0.34 8.56 -21.03
C GLU A 132 0.89 8.07 -19.69
N PHE A 133 2.00 8.67 -19.27
CA PHE A 133 2.60 8.47 -17.96
C PHE A 133 2.71 9.79 -17.20
N GLU A 134 2.55 9.72 -15.88
CA GLU A 134 2.74 10.88 -15.00
C GLU A 134 4.22 11.28 -14.94
N VAL A 135 4.48 12.56 -14.73
CA VAL A 135 5.84 13.07 -14.48
C VAL A 135 5.99 13.32 -12.98
N PHE A 136 7.08 12.82 -12.41
CA PHE A 136 7.45 12.98 -11.01
C PHE A 136 8.67 13.90 -10.90
N GLU A 137 8.53 15.00 -10.16
CA GLU A 137 9.61 15.94 -9.89
C GLU A 137 10.40 15.48 -8.67
N LEU A 138 11.69 15.22 -8.89
CA LEU A 138 12.64 14.78 -7.89
C LEU A 138 13.43 15.98 -7.39
N GLU A 139 13.27 16.30 -6.12
CA GLU A 139 13.97 17.42 -5.50
C GLU A 139 15.33 17.01 -4.94
N SER A 140 15.36 15.90 -4.21
CA SER A 140 16.59 15.41 -3.58
C SER A 140 16.52 13.92 -3.25
N LEU A 141 17.69 13.37 -2.97
CA LEU A 141 17.84 12.06 -2.36
C LEU A 141 18.22 12.25 -0.88
N PRO A 142 17.66 11.46 0.03
CA PRO A 142 18.05 11.47 1.44
C PRO A 142 19.48 10.98 1.65
#